data_AF-A0A8T5RS73-F1
#
_entry.id   AF-A0A8T5RS73-F1
#
_cell.length_a   1.000
_cell.length_b   1.000
_cell.length_c   1.000
_cell.angle_alpha   90.00
_cell.angle_beta   90.00
_cell.angle_gamma   90.00
#
_symmetry.space_group_name_H-M   'P 1'
#
loop_
_entity.id
_entity.type
_entity.pdbx_description
1 polymer ?
#
loop_
_entity_poly.entity_id
_entity_poly.type
_entity_poly.pdbx_seq_one_letter_code
_entity_poly.pdbx_strand_id
1 'polypeptide(L)'
;MPGPYDELEKEAERLEKESKTEFGRKDFILAISLLEQAKGIYSKLGFQGKISMIDQRISRLNNLVKFEKQDSTVKTKGEVAFQKRVDDVIKEQQRFTEKKTSEQGAIPPEMQRKLERVDLLVEKADKEEKLGKYSRVIRRYEYILEIYHSIPKDIRDFSQQIYDIEKKIAMLQTKK
;
A
#
# COMPACT_ATOMS: atom_id res chain seq x y z
N MET A 1 -57.50 26.68 -39.91
CA MET A 1 -57.30 25.95 -38.66
C MET A 1 -56.28 24.85 -38.94
N PRO A 2 -55.17 24.76 -38.18
CA PRO A 2 -54.27 23.61 -38.27
C PRO A 2 -55.02 22.33 -37.85
N GLY A 3 -54.76 21.23 -38.55
CA GLY A 3 -55.43 19.95 -38.31
C GLY A 3 -54.80 19.18 -37.13
N PRO A 4 -55.50 18.17 -36.56
CA PRO A 4 -54.98 17.35 -35.45
C PRO A 4 -53.68 16.60 -35.80
N TYR A 5 -53.40 16.40 -37.09
CA TYR A 5 -52.16 15.82 -37.60
C TYR A 5 -50.97 16.80 -37.53
N ASP A 6 -51.21 18.11 -37.62
CA ASP A 6 -50.17 19.14 -37.53
C ASP A 6 -49.61 19.28 -36.11
N GLU A 7 -50.44 18.99 -35.09
CA GLU A 7 -50.02 19.03 -33.68
C GLU A 7 -49.13 17.84 -33.33
N LEU A 8 -49.49 16.64 -33.80
CA LEU A 8 -48.69 15.43 -33.64
C LEU A 8 -47.35 15.53 -34.37
N GLU A 9 -47.32 16.10 -35.58
CA GLU A 9 -46.07 16.31 -36.31
C GLU A 9 -45.13 17.27 -35.56
N LYS A 10 -45.65 18.39 -35.05
CA LYS A 10 -44.87 19.34 -34.24
C LYS A 10 -44.34 18.71 -32.95
N GLU A 11 -45.11 17.85 -32.31
CA GLU A 11 -44.68 17.13 -31.11
C GLU A 11 -43.52 16.18 -31.42
N ALA A 12 -43.60 15.42 -32.51
CA ALA A 12 -42.52 14.55 -32.95
C ALA A 12 -41.24 15.34 -33.30
N GLU A 13 -41.36 16.49 -33.96
CA GLU A 13 -40.22 17.36 -34.25
C GLU A 13 -39.59 17.97 -32.98
N ARG A 14 -40.40 18.28 -31.97
CA ARG A 14 -39.90 18.74 -30.66
C ARG A 14 -39.06 17.65 -29.99
N LEU A 15 -39.57 16.42 -29.97
CA LEU A 15 -38.85 15.26 -29.42
C LEU A 15 -37.54 14.98 -30.16
N GLU A 16 -37.50 15.15 -31.49
CA GLU A 16 -36.26 15.06 -32.27
C GLU A 16 -35.23 16.15 -31.91
N LYS A 17 -35.69 17.37 -31.63
CA LYS A 17 -34.84 18.49 -31.18
C LYS A 17 -34.32 18.28 -29.75
N GLU A 18 -35.17 17.80 -28.86
CA GLU A 18 -34.78 17.44 -27.49
C GLU A 18 -33.75 16.31 -27.50
N SER A 19 -33.96 15.27 -28.32
CA SER A 19 -32.98 14.19 -28.50
C SER A 19 -31.62 14.70 -29.00
N LYS A 20 -31.59 15.69 -29.91
CA LYS A 20 -30.33 16.34 -30.34
C LYS A 20 -29.62 17.06 -29.18
N THR A 21 -30.39 17.72 -28.31
CA THR A 21 -29.86 18.42 -27.14
C THR A 21 -29.26 17.43 -26.14
N GLU A 22 -29.98 16.34 -25.83
CA GLU A 22 -29.50 15.32 -24.90
C GLU A 22 -28.32 14.52 -25.46
N PHE A 23 -28.28 14.29 -26.77
CA PHE A 23 -27.09 13.77 -27.44
C PHE A 23 -25.87 14.69 -27.25
N GLY A 24 -26.04 16.01 -27.37
CA GLY A 24 -24.99 16.98 -27.11
C GLY A 24 -24.49 16.97 -25.65
N ARG A 25 -25.36 16.60 -24.70
CA ARG A 25 -25.04 16.40 -23.29
C ARG A 25 -24.43 15.03 -22.98
N LYS A 26 -24.27 14.16 -23.99
CA LYS A 26 -23.84 12.75 -23.87
C LYS A 26 -24.81 11.87 -23.08
N ASP A 27 -26.05 12.29 -22.87
CA ASP A 27 -27.08 11.42 -22.33
C ASP A 27 -27.72 10.60 -23.45
N PHE A 28 -27.00 9.56 -23.86
CA PHE A 28 -27.40 8.71 -24.97
C PHE A 28 -28.67 7.89 -24.66
N ILE A 29 -28.92 7.56 -23.39
CA ILE A 29 -30.09 6.77 -22.99
C ILE A 29 -31.36 7.63 -23.13
N LEU A 30 -31.32 8.86 -22.62
CA LEU A 30 -32.44 9.78 -22.73
C LEU A 30 -32.68 10.18 -24.20
N ALA A 31 -31.60 10.41 -24.97
CA ALA A 31 -31.70 10.70 -26.40
C ALA A 31 -32.36 9.58 -27.21
N ILE A 32 -32.12 8.30 -26.87
CA ILE A 32 -32.78 7.14 -27.49
C ILE A 32 -34.27 7.09 -27.12
N SER A 33 -34.61 7.27 -25.84
CA SER A 33 -36.02 7.26 -25.38
C SER A 33 -36.87 8.33 -26.09
N LEU A 34 -36.32 9.53 -26.26
CA LEU A 34 -36.99 10.62 -27.00
C LEU A 34 -37.20 10.29 -28.49
N LEU A 35 -36.25 9.58 -29.11
CA LEU A 35 -36.37 9.10 -30.49
C LEU A 35 -37.41 7.98 -30.62
N GLU A 36 -37.50 7.07 -29.64
CA GLU A 36 -38.53 6.02 -29.62
C GLU A 36 -39.94 6.62 -29.49
N GLN A 37 -40.10 7.67 -28.68
CA GLN A 37 -41.34 8.42 -28.57
C GLN A 37 -41.69 9.13 -29.89
N ALA A 38 -40.73 9.82 -30.53
CA ALA A 38 -40.93 10.45 -31.84
C ALA A 38 -41.30 9.42 -32.93
N LYS A 39 -40.65 8.25 -32.93
CA LYS A 39 -40.97 7.13 -33.83
C LYS A 39 -42.41 6.65 -33.63
N GLY A 40 -42.87 6.53 -32.38
CA GLY A 40 -44.26 6.16 -32.07
C GLY A 40 -45.28 7.13 -32.66
N ILE A 41 -44.98 8.43 -32.65
CA ILE A 41 -45.83 9.45 -33.26
C ILE A 41 -45.78 9.36 -34.79
N TYR A 42 -44.60 9.26 -35.39
CA TYR A 42 -44.46 9.11 -36.85
C TYR A 42 -45.09 7.81 -37.39
N SER A 43 -45.14 6.76 -36.58
CA SER A 43 -45.86 5.52 -36.91
C SER A 43 -47.37 5.73 -36.99
N LYS A 44 -47.95 6.57 -36.11
CA LYS A 44 -49.38 6.93 -36.16
C LYS A 44 -49.70 7.83 -37.37
N LEU A 45 -48.73 8.63 -37.81
CA LEU A 45 -48.83 9.52 -38.98
C LEU A 45 -48.50 8.80 -40.31
N GLY A 46 -48.00 7.57 -40.28
CA GLY A 46 -47.61 6.81 -41.48
C GLY A 46 -46.31 7.27 -42.14
N PHE A 47 -45.47 8.05 -41.46
CA PHE A 47 -44.24 8.63 -42.04
C PHE A 47 -43.07 7.65 -42.01
N GLN A 48 -43.12 6.64 -42.88
CA GLN A 48 -42.12 5.55 -42.95
C GLN A 48 -40.67 6.02 -43.19
N GLY A 49 -40.48 7.11 -43.96
CA GLY A 49 -39.15 7.69 -44.18
C GLY A 49 -38.52 8.26 -42.90
N LYS A 50 -39.32 8.95 -42.08
CA LYS A 50 -38.90 9.50 -40.78
C LYS A 50 -38.58 8.40 -39.78
N ILE A 51 -39.42 7.35 -39.74
CA ILE A 51 -39.19 6.16 -38.92
C ILE A 51 -37.84 5.51 -39.26
N SER A 52 -37.55 5.31 -40.54
CA SER A 52 -36.30 4.71 -41.00
C SER A 52 -35.07 5.52 -40.59
N MET A 53 -35.16 6.86 -40.67
CA MET A 53 -34.09 7.76 -40.21
C MET A 53 -33.88 7.68 -38.70
N ILE A 54 -34.97 7.61 -37.93
CA ILE A 54 -34.91 7.46 -36.47
C ILE A 54 -34.29 6.12 -36.08
N ASP A 55 -34.66 5.02 -36.75
CA ASP A 55 -34.11 3.70 -36.49
C ASP A 55 -32.60 3.62 -36.74
N GLN A 56 -32.13 4.22 -37.83
CA GLN A 56 -30.69 4.34 -38.08
C GLN A 56 -29.99 5.14 -36.99
N ARG A 57 -30.63 6.19 -36.48
CA ARG A 57 -30.08 7.04 -35.44
C ARG A 57 -30.01 6.34 -34.08
N ILE A 58 -31.07 5.61 -33.71
CA ILE A 58 -31.10 4.77 -32.51
C ILE A 58 -30.00 3.69 -32.59
N SER A 59 -29.83 3.04 -33.76
CA SER A 59 -28.77 2.05 -33.96
C SER A 59 -27.37 2.62 -33.74
N ARG A 60 -27.07 3.82 -34.28
CA ARG A 60 -25.80 4.51 -34.06
C ARG A 60 -25.56 4.83 -32.59
N LEU A 61 -26.58 5.34 -31.89
CA LEU A 61 -26.49 5.67 -30.46
C LEU A 61 -26.27 4.41 -29.60
N ASN A 62 -26.96 3.32 -29.90
CA ASN A 62 -26.77 2.05 -29.20
C ASN A 62 -25.35 1.51 -29.37
N ASN A 63 -24.75 1.66 -30.55
CA ASN A 63 -23.36 1.27 -30.77
C ASN A 63 -22.40 2.14 -29.94
N LEU A 64 -22.60 3.46 -29.88
CA LEU A 64 -21.77 4.35 -29.06
C LEU A 64 -21.84 3.98 -27.58
N VAL A 65 -23.04 3.70 -27.05
CA VAL A 65 -23.22 3.26 -25.65
C VAL A 65 -22.49 1.94 -25.38
N LYS A 66 -22.46 1.02 -26.34
CA LYS A 66 -21.70 -0.25 -26.21
C LYS A 66 -20.19 -0.01 -26.19
N PHE A 67 -19.68 0.87 -27.05
CA PHE A 67 -18.26 1.21 -27.09
C PHE A 67 -17.80 1.90 -25.80
N GLU A 68 -18.55 2.87 -25.27
CA GLU A 68 -18.20 3.54 -24.00
C GLU A 68 -18.19 2.57 -22.80
N LYS A 69 -19.11 1.61 -22.77
CA LYS A 69 -19.13 0.56 -21.76
C LYS A 69 -17.92 -0.37 -21.87
N GLN A 70 -17.46 -0.69 -23.09
CA GLN A 70 -16.25 -1.48 -23.27
C GLN A 70 -14.99 -0.70 -22.83
N ASP A 71 -14.84 0.55 -23.24
CA ASP A 71 -13.69 1.38 -22.86
C ASP A 71 -13.58 1.60 -21.34
N SER A 72 -14.70 1.82 -20.66
CA SER A 72 -14.72 1.96 -19.20
C SER A 72 -14.29 0.67 -18.48
N THR A 73 -14.67 -0.50 -18.98
CA THR A 73 -14.22 -1.80 -18.42
C THR A 73 -12.74 -2.08 -18.64
N VAL A 74 -12.15 -1.62 -19.76
CA VAL A 74 -10.72 -1.77 -20.03
C VAL A 74 -9.90 -0.86 -19.11
N LYS A 75 -10.34 0.39 -18.91
CA LYS A 75 -9.68 1.35 -18.01
C LYS A 75 -9.65 0.86 -16.55
N THR A 76 -10.77 0.36 -16.05
CA THR A 76 -10.85 -0.18 -14.67
C THR A 76 -9.95 -1.40 -14.47
N LYS A 77 -9.86 -2.31 -15.45
CA LYS A 77 -8.93 -3.45 -15.37
C LYS A 77 -7.46 -3.01 -15.35
N GLY A 78 -7.11 -1.99 -16.14
CA GLY A 78 -5.77 -1.42 -16.17
C GLY A 78 -5.37 -0.77 -14.85
N GLU A 79 -6.27 0.00 -14.25
CA GLU A 79 -6.06 0.64 -12.93
C GLU A 79 -5.90 -0.38 -11.81
N VAL A 80 -6.73 -1.43 -11.77
CA VAL A 80 -6.61 -2.51 -10.77
C VAL A 80 -5.28 -3.25 -10.91
N ALA A 81 -4.83 -3.54 -12.14
CA ALA A 81 -3.55 -4.20 -12.39
C ALA A 81 -2.34 -3.29 -12.05
N PHE A 82 -2.49 -1.97 -12.20
CA PHE A 82 -1.48 -1.02 -11.77
C PHE A 82 -1.40 -0.95 -10.24
N GLN A 83 -2.54 -0.82 -9.56
CA GLN A 83 -2.59 -0.76 -8.10
C GLN A 83 -1.96 -2.00 -7.47
N LYS A 84 -2.27 -3.19 -8.00
CA LYS A 84 -1.68 -4.45 -7.51
C LYS A 84 -0.15 -4.45 -7.62
N ARG A 85 0.41 -3.95 -8.72
CA ARG A 85 1.87 -3.85 -8.90
C ARG A 85 2.51 -2.89 -7.91
N VAL A 86 1.86 -1.76 -7.63
CA VAL A 86 2.32 -0.80 -6.61
C VAL A 86 2.35 -1.45 -5.24
N ASP A 87 1.27 -2.15 -4.86
CA ASP A 87 1.18 -2.83 -3.57
C ASP A 87 2.26 -3.91 -3.41
N ASP A 88 2.57 -4.67 -4.47
CA ASP A 88 3.61 -5.69 -4.47
C ASP A 88 5.01 -5.08 -4.25
N VAL A 89 5.31 -3.95 -4.91
CA VAL A 89 6.58 -3.22 -4.72
C VAL A 89 6.73 -2.67 -3.30
N ILE A 90 5.66 -2.12 -2.74
CA ILE A 90 5.67 -1.61 -1.36
C ILE A 90 5.96 -2.73 -0.36
N LYS A 91 5.34 -3.91 -0.53
CA LYS A 91 5.60 -5.09 0.31
C LYS A 91 7.04 -5.57 0.20
N GLU A 92 7.61 -5.55 -1.00
CA GLU A 92 9.01 -5.95 -1.21
C GLU A 92 9.98 -4.97 -0.53
N GLN A 93 9.73 -3.66 -0.62
CA GLN A 93 10.50 -2.65 0.09
C GLN A 93 10.42 -2.82 1.60
N GLN A 94 9.22 -3.04 2.15
CA GLN A 94 9.03 -3.30 3.58
C GLN A 94 9.84 -4.50 4.05
N ARG A 95 9.78 -5.63 3.33
CA ARG A 95 10.58 -6.82 3.63
C ARG A 95 12.08 -6.55 3.57
N PHE A 96 12.52 -5.75 2.61
CA PHE A 96 13.92 -5.38 2.49
C PHE A 96 14.36 -4.48 3.65
N THR A 97 13.54 -3.50 4.05
CA THR A 97 13.81 -2.65 5.21
C THR A 97 13.78 -3.43 6.51
N GLU A 98 12.86 -4.37 6.68
CA GLU A 98 12.78 -5.24 7.85
C GLU A 98 14.00 -6.15 7.93
N LYS A 99 14.44 -6.76 6.82
CA LYS A 99 15.68 -7.53 6.76
C LYS A 99 16.88 -6.67 7.11
N LYS A 100 17.01 -5.49 6.51
CA LYS A 100 18.11 -4.56 6.79
C LYS A 100 18.11 -4.10 8.24
N THR A 101 16.94 -3.82 8.83
CA THR A 101 16.80 -3.44 10.25
C THR A 101 17.08 -4.62 11.18
N SER A 102 16.69 -5.83 10.79
CA SER A 102 16.98 -7.06 11.54
C SER A 102 18.47 -7.41 11.49
N GLU A 103 19.12 -7.17 10.36
CA GLU A 103 20.58 -7.33 10.18
C GLU A 103 21.37 -6.24 10.92
N GLN A 104 20.87 -4.99 10.94
CA GLN A 104 21.51 -3.87 11.64
C GLN A 104 21.24 -3.87 13.16
N GLY A 105 20.12 -4.41 13.61
CA GLY A 105 19.77 -4.56 15.02
C GLY A 105 20.26 -5.86 15.67
N ALA A 106 20.72 -6.82 14.88
CA ALA A 106 21.34 -8.04 15.40
C ALA A 106 22.78 -7.74 15.84
N ILE A 107 23.06 -7.96 17.12
CA ILE A 107 24.44 -7.98 17.64
C ILE A 107 25.23 -8.99 16.76
N PRO A 108 26.34 -8.59 16.13
CA PRO A 108 27.12 -9.48 15.28
C PRO A 108 27.46 -10.79 16.01
N PRO A 109 27.46 -11.96 15.34
CA PRO A 109 27.72 -13.25 15.99
C PRO A 109 29.03 -13.29 16.79
N GLU A 110 30.04 -12.54 16.33
CA GLU A 110 31.31 -12.38 17.05
C GLU A 110 31.14 -11.68 18.40
N MET A 111 30.29 -10.64 18.45
CA MET A 111 30.01 -9.88 19.67
C MET A 111 29.11 -10.67 20.64
N GLN A 112 28.18 -11.48 20.12
CA GLN A 112 27.40 -12.41 20.97
C GLN A 112 28.31 -13.41 21.69
N ARG A 113 29.28 -14.02 20.98
CA ARG A 113 30.27 -14.93 21.59
C ARG A 113 31.12 -14.25 22.66
N LYS A 114 31.48 -12.97 22.46
CA LYS A 114 32.19 -12.18 23.47
C LYS A 114 31.35 -11.99 24.73
N LEU A 115 30.05 -11.71 24.59
CA LEU A 115 29.14 -11.56 25.73
C LEU A 115 28.89 -12.87 26.47
N GLU A 116 28.68 -13.98 25.77
CA GLU A 116 28.59 -15.32 26.39
C GLU A 116 29.86 -15.65 27.19
N ARG A 117 31.03 -15.25 26.68
CA ARG A 117 32.29 -15.42 27.40
C ARG A 117 32.35 -14.58 28.67
N VAL A 118 31.80 -13.37 28.66
CA VAL A 118 31.69 -12.53 29.86
C VAL A 118 30.82 -13.22 30.92
N ASP A 119 29.66 -13.75 30.55
CA ASP A 119 28.76 -14.44 31.49
C ASP A 119 29.48 -15.62 32.19
N LEU A 120 30.20 -16.44 31.40
CA LEU A 120 31.01 -17.54 31.93
C LEU A 120 32.14 -17.07 32.85
N LEU A 121 32.71 -15.89 32.61
CA LEU A 121 33.76 -15.32 33.44
C LEU A 121 33.21 -14.77 34.75
N VAL A 122 32.04 -14.12 34.72
CA VAL A 122 31.34 -13.63 35.91
C VAL A 122 30.98 -14.80 36.82
N GLU A 123 30.38 -15.86 36.30
CA GLU A 123 30.05 -17.04 37.10
C GLU A 123 31.29 -17.68 37.77
N LYS A 124 32.42 -17.70 37.05
CA LYS A 124 33.69 -18.23 37.59
C LYS A 124 34.27 -17.30 38.65
N ALA A 125 34.18 -15.99 38.44
CA ALA A 125 34.62 -14.98 39.40
C ALA A 125 33.81 -15.11 40.70
N ASP A 126 32.48 -15.23 40.63
CA ASP A 126 31.62 -15.39 41.82
C ASP A 126 31.94 -16.68 42.59
N LYS A 127 32.20 -17.79 41.88
CA LYS A 127 32.62 -19.06 42.50
C LYS A 127 33.97 -18.92 43.21
N GLU A 128 34.93 -18.25 42.60
CA GLU A 128 36.26 -18.04 43.17
C GLU A 128 36.27 -17.02 44.32
N GLU A 129 35.38 -16.03 44.29
CA GLU A 129 35.20 -15.05 45.35
C GLU A 129 34.68 -15.70 46.63
N LYS A 130 33.70 -16.61 46.51
CA LYS A 130 33.21 -17.44 47.63
C LYS A 130 34.30 -18.34 48.22
N LEU A 131 35.29 -18.72 47.42
CA LEU A 131 36.45 -19.52 47.84
C LEU A 131 37.61 -18.67 48.35
N GLY A 132 37.46 -17.34 48.46
CA GLY A 132 38.49 -16.43 48.94
C GLY A 132 39.67 -16.24 47.98
N LYS A 133 39.54 -16.63 46.70
CA LYS A 133 40.63 -16.56 45.71
C LYS A 133 40.70 -15.19 45.03
N TYR A 134 40.76 -14.11 45.82
CA TYR A 134 40.59 -12.72 45.34
C TYR A 134 41.55 -12.32 44.21
N SER A 135 42.80 -12.79 44.23
CA SER A 135 43.76 -12.51 43.15
C SER A 135 43.33 -13.08 41.78
N ARG A 136 42.62 -14.22 41.76
CA ARG A 136 42.10 -14.81 40.51
C ARG A 136 40.83 -14.12 40.06
N VAL A 137 39.98 -13.73 41.00
CA VAL A 137 38.75 -12.97 40.77
C VAL A 137 39.06 -11.62 40.11
N ILE A 138 40.04 -10.88 40.64
CA ILE A 138 40.49 -9.60 40.07
C ILE A 138 40.94 -9.79 38.62
N ARG A 139 41.80 -10.78 38.32
CA ARG A 139 42.24 -11.06 36.94
C ARG A 139 41.10 -11.39 35.99
N ARG A 140 40.03 -12.06 36.47
CA ARG A 140 38.85 -12.34 35.66
C ARG A 140 38.06 -11.07 35.37
N TYR A 141 37.90 -10.21 36.36
CA TYR A 141 37.22 -8.92 36.18
C TYR A 141 38.01 -7.98 35.26
N GLU A 142 39.34 -7.93 35.37
CA GLU A 142 40.21 -7.22 34.42
C GLU A 142 39.99 -7.73 32.98
N TYR A 143 39.91 -9.05 32.80
CA TYR A 143 39.65 -9.64 31.48
C TYR A 143 38.23 -9.36 30.95
N ILE A 144 37.23 -9.23 31.82
CA ILE A 144 35.88 -8.82 31.42
C ILE A 144 35.88 -7.36 30.92
N LEU A 145 36.63 -6.46 31.58
CA LEU A 145 36.77 -5.07 31.13
C LEU A 145 37.39 -5.00 29.73
N GLU A 146 38.44 -5.77 29.45
CA GLU A 146 39.03 -5.87 28.11
C GLU A 146 37.99 -6.28 27.06
N ILE A 147 37.11 -7.23 27.38
CA ILE A 147 36.04 -7.65 26.47
C ILE A 147 35.07 -6.50 26.22
N TYR A 148 34.60 -5.80 27.27
CA TYR A 148 33.67 -4.67 27.10
C TYR A 148 34.29 -3.51 26.32
N HIS A 149 35.56 -3.18 26.54
CA HIS A 149 36.27 -2.16 25.76
C HIS A 149 36.49 -2.57 24.29
N SER A 150 36.48 -3.88 23.98
CA SER A 150 36.60 -4.38 22.60
C SER A 150 35.30 -4.30 21.78
N ILE A 151 34.17 -3.93 22.40
CA ILE A 151 32.87 -3.80 21.73
C ILE A 151 32.62 -2.31 21.41
N PRO A 152 32.35 -1.94 20.14
CA PRO A 152 32.02 -0.57 19.78
C PRO A 152 30.81 -0.02 20.55
N LYS A 153 30.94 1.19 21.08
CA LYS A 153 29.86 1.87 21.83
C LYS A 153 28.60 2.13 21.00
N ASP A 154 28.75 2.23 19.68
CA ASP A 154 27.66 2.43 18.72
C ASP A 154 26.71 1.23 18.65
N ILE A 155 27.18 0.04 19.05
CA ILE A 155 26.40 -1.20 19.05
C ILE A 155 25.68 -1.38 20.39
N ARG A 156 26.39 -1.18 21.50
CA ARG A 156 25.84 -1.30 22.86
C ARG A 156 26.71 -0.57 23.87
N ASP A 157 26.08 0.22 24.72
CA ASP A 157 26.78 0.93 25.80
C ASP A 157 26.93 0.03 27.04
N PHE A 158 28.18 -0.19 27.46
CA PHE A 158 28.56 -0.95 28.65
C PHE A 158 29.13 -0.08 29.78
N SER A 159 28.98 1.25 29.69
CA SER A 159 29.59 2.19 30.64
C SER A 159 29.23 1.91 32.10
N GLN A 160 27.98 1.50 32.37
CA GLN A 160 27.55 1.14 33.71
C GLN A 160 28.19 -0.15 34.22
N GLN A 161 28.26 -1.19 33.37
CA GLN A 161 28.85 -2.48 33.71
C GLN A 161 30.36 -2.36 33.96
N ILE A 162 31.04 -1.52 33.16
CA ILE A 162 32.46 -1.18 33.35
C ILE A 162 32.65 -0.57 34.74
N TYR A 163 31.87 0.47 35.08
CA TYR A 163 31.93 1.13 36.38
C TYR A 163 31.70 0.16 37.55
N ASP A 164 30.69 -0.71 37.44
CA ASP A 164 30.37 -1.68 38.49
C ASP A 164 31.51 -2.69 38.71
N ILE A 165 32.16 -3.14 37.63
CA ILE A 165 33.31 -4.06 37.69
C ILE A 165 34.54 -3.37 38.26
N GLU A 166 34.85 -2.13 37.85
CA GLU A 166 35.94 -1.34 38.41
C GLU A 166 35.78 -1.15 39.92
N LYS A 167 34.56 -0.81 40.36
CA LYS A 167 34.22 -0.69 41.78
C LYS A 167 34.42 -2.02 42.53
N LYS A 168 34.01 -3.15 41.94
CA LYS A 168 34.24 -4.48 42.52
C LYS A 168 35.72 -4.81 42.62
N ILE A 169 36.53 -4.53 41.59
CA ILE A 169 37.98 -4.74 41.62
C ILE A 169 38.60 -3.94 42.77
N ALA A 170 38.26 -2.66 42.91
CA ALA A 170 38.77 -1.81 44.00
C ALA A 170 38.41 -2.38 45.39
N MET A 171 37.18 -2.87 45.57
CA MET A 171 36.75 -3.52 46.82
C MET A 171 37.47 -4.85 47.10
N LEU A 172 37.86 -5.59 46.06
CA LEU A 172 38.56 -6.87 46.21
C LEU A 172 40.06 -6.67 46.46
N GLN A 173 40.64 -5.59 45.94
CA GLN A 173 42.02 -5.21 46.20
C GLN A 173 42.26 -4.86 47.67
N THR A 174 41.27 -4.33 48.39
CA THR A 174 41.37 -4.05 49.84
C THR A 174 41.24 -5.30 50.71
N LYS A 175 40.79 -6.43 50.13
CA LYS A 175 40.63 -7.73 50.81
C LYS A 175 41.76 -8.72 50.51
N LYS A 176 42.72 -8.33 49.66
CA LYS A 176 43.88 -9.11 49.27
C LYS A 176 45.00 -8.96 50.28
#